data_AF-A0A656Z662-F1
#
_entry.id   AF-A0A656Z662-F1
#
_cell.length_a   1.000
_cell.length_b   1.000
_cell.length_c   1.000
_cell.angle_alpha   90.00
_cell.angle_beta   90.00
_cell.angle_gamma   90.00
#
_symmetry.space_group_name_H-M   'P 1'
#
loop_
_entity.id
_entity.type
_entity.pdbx_description
1 polymer ?
#
loop_
_entity_poly.entity_id
_entity_poly.type
_entity_poly.pdbx_seq_one_letter_code
_entity_poly.pdbx_strand_id
1 'polypeptide(L)' 'MGPVSLGLLEGGQSTRLKGPDLPRPRGEQLYELTLEPAGGSPIGRPTGPILSKGYAKIPL' A
#
# COMPACT_ATOMS: atom_id res chain seq x y z
N MET A 1 2.71 12.14 -3.90
CA MET A 1 2.90 10.81 -4.52
C MET A 1 1.57 10.08 -4.49
N GLY A 2 1.29 9.26 -5.51
CA GLY A 2 0.12 8.39 -5.53
C GLY A 2 0.37 7.05 -4.82
N PRO A 3 -0.60 6.13 -4.87
CA PRO A 3 -0.45 4.76 -4.40
C PRO A 3 0.75 4.06 -5.04
N VAL A 4 1.40 3.19 -4.26
CA VAL A 4 2.49 2.32 -4.73
C VAL A 4 1.98 0.89 -4.70
N SER A 5 2.04 0.19 -5.84
CA SER A 5 1.68 -1.23 -5.88
C SER A 5 2.71 -2.06 -5.13
N LEU A 6 2.25 -2.94 -4.24
CA LEU A 6 3.10 -3.92 -3.54
C LEU A 6 3.17 -5.26 -4.28
N GLY A 7 2.31 -5.49 -5.27
CA GLY A 7 2.24 -6.73 -6.06
C GLY A 7 0.81 -7.23 -6.27
N LEU A 8 0.68 -8.28 -7.09
CA LEU A 8 -0.58 -8.97 -7.33
C LEU A 8 -0.71 -10.17 -6.39
N LEU A 9 -1.93 -10.43 -5.94
CA LEU A 9 -2.29 -11.61 -5.18
C LEU A 9 -3.00 -12.59 -6.11
N GLU A 10 -2.46 -13.80 -6.24
CA GLU A 10 -3.22 -14.93 -6.76
C GLU A 10 -4.01 -15.50 -5.59
N GLY A 11 -5.34 -15.32 -5.61
CA GLY A 11 -6.21 -15.58 -4.47
C GLY A 11 -6.13 -17.02 -3.94
N GLY A 12 -6.64 -17.21 -2.72
CA GLY A 12 -6.83 -18.55 -2.14
C GLY A 12 -5.66 -19.11 -1.34
N GLN A 13 -4.53 -18.40 -1.24
CA GLN A 13 -3.39 -18.79 -0.39
C GLN A 13 -2.71 -17.55 0.23
N SER A 14 -2.04 -17.75 1.37
CA SER A 14 -1.13 -16.72 1.90
C SER A 14 0.10 -16.61 0.99
N THR A 15 0.52 -15.38 0.69
CA THR A 15 1.71 -15.11 -0.12
C THR A 15 2.57 -14.02 0.51
N ARG A 16 3.85 -14.00 0.16
CA ARG A 16 4.78 -12.94 0.54
C ARG A 16 5.08 -12.11 -0.70
N LEU A 17 4.62 -10.87 -0.69
CA LEU A 17 4.92 -9.90 -1.74
C LEU A 17 6.26 -9.23 -1.49
N LYS A 18 7.05 -9.06 -2.55
CA LYS A 18 8.22 -8.18 -2.56
C LYS A 18 7.86 -6.92 -3.35
N GLY A 19 7.41 -5.90 -2.63
CA GLY A 19 7.12 -4.59 -3.20
C GLY A 19 8.39 -3.84 -3.65
N PRO A 20 8.23 -2.73 -4.38
CA PRO A 20 9.33 -1.83 -4.71
C PRO A 20 9.85 -1.12 -3.46
N ASP A 21 11.02 -0.49 -3.58
CA ASP A 21 11.51 0.41 -2.53
C ASP A 21 10.53 1.57 -2.33
N LEU A 22 10.18 1.80 -1.07
CA LEU A 22 9.29 2.89 -0.68
C LEU A 22 10.10 4.16 -0.38
N PRO A 23 9.53 5.35 -0.63
CA PRO A 23 10.17 6.60 -0.25
C PRO A 23 10.37 6.66 1.27
N ARG A 24 11.38 7.42 1.72
CA ARG A 24 11.64 7.61 3.16
C ARG A 24 10.37 8.14 3.86
N PRO A 25 9.94 7.51 4.96
CA PRO A 25 8.76 7.95 5.70
C PRO A 25 9.01 9.31 6.36
N ARG A 26 7.97 10.14 6.43
CA ARG A 26 7.93 11.34 7.27
C ARG A 26 7.28 11.00 8.61
N GLY A 27 7.64 11.74 9.66
CA GLY A 27 6.97 11.61 10.96
C GLY A 27 5.47 11.83 10.82
N GLU A 28 4.67 10.96 11.44
CA GLU A 28 3.21 10.98 11.39
C GLU A 28 2.61 10.87 9.98
N GLN A 29 3.40 10.37 9.01
CA GLN A 29 2.88 10.11 7.68
C GLN A 29 1.80 9.03 7.73
N LEU A 30 0.64 9.33 7.14
CA LEU A 30 -0.43 8.39 6.92
C LEU A 30 -0.05 7.35 5.85
N TYR A 31 -0.23 6.08 6.20
CA TYR A 31 -0.21 4.94 5.29
C TYR A 31 -1.55 4.23 5.31
N GLU A 32 -2.01 3.84 4.14
CA GLU A 32 -3.20 3.04 3.91
C GLU A 32 -2.81 1.85 3.05
N LEU A 33 -3.28 0.66 3.41
CA LEU A 33 -3.16 -0.54 2.60
C LEU A 33 -4.51 -0.80 1.95
N THR A 34 -4.58 -0.75 0.62
CA THR A 34 -5.81 -1.01 -0.13
C THR A 34 -5.69 -2.21 -1.05
N LEU A 35 -6.80 -2.91 -1.23
CA LEU A 35 -6.93 -3.95 -2.25
C LEU A 35 -7.52 -3.32 -3.50
N GLU A 36 -6.75 -3.26 -4.58
CA GLU A 36 -7.16 -2.67 -5.86
C GLU A 36 -7.22 -3.75 -6.96
N PRO A 37 -7.91 -3.50 -8.08
CA PRO A 37 -7.79 -4.34 -9.27
C PRO A 37 -6.34 -4.42 -9.78
N ALA A 38 -6.02 -5.39 -10.64
CA ALA A 38 -4.65 -5.61 -11.13
C ALA A 38 -4.03 -4.40 -11.85
N GLY A 39 -4.86 -3.48 -12.38
CA GLY A 39 -4.42 -2.21 -12.97
C GLY A 39 -4.10 -1.09 -11.96
N GLY A 40 -4.26 -1.35 -10.66
CA GLY A 40 -4.15 -0.36 -9.59
C GLY A 40 -5.35 0.60 -9.54
N SER A 41 -5.17 1.72 -8.83
CA SER A 41 -6.18 2.78 -8.79
C SER A 41 -6.30 3.48 -10.16
N PRO A 42 -7.51 3.62 -10.71
CA PRO A 42 -7.73 4.33 -11.99
C PRO A 42 -7.42 5.83 -11.93
N ILE A 43 -7.44 6.44 -10.74
CA ILE A 43 -7.36 7.90 -10.56
C ILE A 43 -6.12 8.35 -9.79
N GLY A 44 -5.17 7.44 -9.55
CA GLY A 44 -3.97 7.74 -8.77
C GLY A 44 -4.24 8.03 -7.29
N ARG A 45 -5.37 7.57 -6.75
CA ARG A 45 -5.76 7.63 -5.33
C ARG A 45 -6.50 6.35 -4.94
N PRO A 46 -6.36 5.81 -3.72
CA PRO A 46 -7.00 4.56 -3.37
C PRO A 46 -8.53 4.57 -3.67
N THR A 47 -9.02 3.50 -4.29
CA THR A 47 -10.43 3.35 -4.72
C THR A 47 -11.07 2.07 -4.19
N GLY A 48 -10.27 1.07 -3.86
CA GLY A 48 -10.71 -0.18 -3.27
C GLY A 48 -10.86 -0.10 -1.75
N PRO A 49 -11.25 -1.23 -1.10
CA PRO A 49 -11.37 -1.28 0.34
C PRO A 49 -10.03 -1.04 1.04
N ILE A 50 -10.05 -0.25 2.10
CA ILE A 50 -8.92 -0.07 3.00
C ILE A 50 -8.87 -1.26 3.96
N LEU A 51 -7.80 -2.04 3.87
CA LEU A 51 -7.56 -3.20 4.74
C LEU A 51 -6.89 -2.80 6.05
N SER A 52 -6.05 -1.76 6.03
CA SER A 52 -5.35 -1.27 7.20
C SER A 52 -4.93 0.19 7.04
N LYS A 53 -4.74 0.87 8.17
CA LYS A 53 -4.30 2.26 8.27
C LYS A 53 -3.31 2.41 9.42
N GLY A 54 -2.26 3.19 9.21
CA GLY A 54 -1.27 3.47 10.24
C GLY A 54 -0.53 4.79 10.02
N TYR A 55 0.16 5.24 11.05
CA TYR A 55 0.99 6.45 11.02
C TYR A 55 2.44 6.06 11.26
N ALA A 56 3.36 6.54 10.41
CA ALA A 56 4.78 6.34 10.64
C ALA A 56 5.22 7.02 11.94
N LYS A 57 6.03 6.29 12.72
CA LYS A 57 6.77 6.82 13.85
C LYS A 57 8.24 6.81 13.48
N ILE A 58 8.90 7.94 13.66
CA ILE A 58 10.36 7.98 13.55
C ILE A 58 10.88 7.22 14.78
N PRO A 59 11.64 6.14 14.60
CA PRO A 59 12.25 5.43 15.72
C PRO A 59 13.07 6.43 16.56
N LEU A 60 12.94 6.33 17.88
CA LEU A 60 13.80 7.06 18.82
C LEU A 60 15.23 6.54 18.74
#